data_AF-A0A1Q7YJF8-F1
#
_entry.id   AF-A0A1Q7YJF8-F1
#
_cell.length_a   1.000
_cell.length_b   1.000
_cell.length_c   1.000
_cell.angle_alpha   90.00
_cell.angle_beta   90.00
_cell.angle_gamma   90.00
#
_symmetry.space_group_name_H-M   'P 1'
#
loop_
_entity.id
_entity.type
_entity.pdbx_description
1 polymer ?
#
loop_
_entity_poly.entity_id
_entity_poly.type
_entity_poly.pdbx_seq_one_letter_code
_entity_poly.pdbx_strand_id
1 'polypeptide(L)'
;MKKERWTEDEVLSLPLGELDYFDRKSGVILQDSNFLNKLAKHLSAFANSGGGHLLLGVKDDGAIDGVPKIYKGRTSTREWLEQIIPELLSYPLQDFRVHEAEPASPSTIPSGSMVIVIDVGDSMLAPHQDTFSKIYYHRSGGHSVPTTHVYLESLRGREKYPSKEIVCAWRDYVINPLLSTATSEQNYLKQKKWTWDRWKSDRTGLKELHYISDRSTYSGNQKQFLESHPEIQEVMDEHDKAVQEVQTRCKRLFREIKRGSHLLDIYKKTTILKSLQSFNPENSYDLRNCKTRKDFLEFSFGSNKREAHLAALAEYIMNQSGPFHIANNHAALIWNPNREKYLEILDYPPLSNYWAAAEAAREDLLRQLERLIGLLEKTRAELTQKHGVPVEVHKEPTVIFKDPRLPF
;
A
#
# COMPACT_ATOMS: atom_id res chain seq x y z
N MET A 1 11.23 -3.93 -25.98
CA MET A 1 11.56 -4.37 -24.60
C MET A 1 13.04 -4.11 -24.40
N LYS A 2 13.46 -3.27 -23.44
CA LYS A 2 14.88 -2.96 -23.23
C LYS A 2 15.57 -4.18 -22.61
N LYS A 3 16.71 -4.58 -23.16
CA LYS A 3 17.47 -5.71 -22.62
C LYS A 3 18.37 -5.27 -21.48
N GLU A 4 18.78 -6.23 -20.66
CA GLU A 4 19.87 -6.00 -19.69
C GLU A 4 21.23 -6.00 -20.38
N ARG A 5 21.40 -6.84 -21.39
CA ARG A 5 22.62 -6.98 -22.19
C ARG A 5 22.31 -7.41 -23.62
N TRP A 6 23.28 -7.21 -24.50
CA TRP A 6 23.27 -7.67 -25.88
C TRP A 6 24.51 -8.50 -26.15
N THR A 7 24.37 -9.61 -26.87
CA THR A 7 25.52 -10.39 -27.38
C THR A 7 25.67 -10.23 -28.89
N GLU A 8 26.87 -10.52 -29.40
CA GLU A 8 27.14 -10.53 -30.84
C GLU A 8 26.24 -11.52 -31.59
N ASP A 9 26.02 -12.72 -31.04
CA ASP A 9 25.14 -13.73 -31.63
C ASP A 9 23.69 -13.22 -31.76
N GLU A 10 23.21 -12.46 -30.78
CA GLU A 10 21.88 -11.85 -30.85
C GLU A 10 21.78 -10.80 -31.96
N VAL A 11 22.81 -9.97 -32.13
CA VAL A 11 22.90 -8.99 -33.22
C VAL A 11 22.85 -9.69 -34.58
N LEU A 12 23.61 -10.78 -34.74
CA LEU A 12 23.66 -11.57 -35.98
C LEU A 12 22.37 -12.36 -36.24
N SER A 13 21.63 -12.72 -35.18
CA SER A 13 20.35 -13.44 -35.29
C SER A 13 19.18 -12.57 -35.76
N LEU A 14 19.34 -11.24 -35.78
CA LEU A 14 18.30 -10.34 -36.26
C LEU A 14 17.99 -10.59 -37.75
N PRO A 15 16.71 -10.57 -38.15
CA PRO A 15 16.32 -10.89 -39.52
C PRO A 15 16.97 -9.94 -40.55
N LEU A 16 17.15 -10.45 -41.77
CA LEU A 16 17.60 -9.63 -42.91
C LEU A 16 16.46 -8.69 -43.34
N GLY A 17 16.79 -7.41 -43.55
CA GLY A 17 15.82 -6.33 -43.83
C GLY A 17 15.64 -5.34 -42.68
N GLU A 18 14.99 -4.20 -42.97
CA GLU A 18 14.67 -3.17 -41.98
C GLU A 18 13.23 -3.37 -41.47
N LEU A 19 13.08 -3.64 -40.18
CA LEU A 19 11.77 -3.75 -39.51
C LEU A 19 11.47 -2.48 -38.70
N ASP A 20 10.25 -2.38 -38.19
CA ASP A 20 9.82 -1.25 -37.38
C ASP A 20 10.54 -1.17 -36.03
N TYR A 21 10.89 -2.31 -35.43
CA TYR A 21 11.49 -2.40 -34.09
C TYR A 21 13.02 -2.36 -34.05
N PHE A 22 13.74 -2.36 -35.18
CA PHE A 22 15.19 -2.15 -35.19
C PHE A 22 15.70 -1.53 -36.48
N ASP A 23 16.89 -0.94 -36.43
CA ASP A 23 17.57 -0.31 -37.57
C ASP A 23 19.08 -0.50 -37.46
N ARG A 24 19.76 -0.71 -38.60
CA ARG A 24 21.21 -0.96 -38.68
C ARG A 24 21.90 0.23 -39.30
N LYS A 25 23.06 0.62 -38.75
CA LYS A 25 23.92 1.65 -39.33
C LYS A 25 25.38 1.22 -39.25
N SER A 26 26.04 1.24 -40.41
CA SER A 26 27.47 0.99 -40.53
C SER A 26 28.27 1.91 -39.61
N GLY A 27 29.39 1.42 -39.08
CA GLY A 27 30.26 2.20 -38.18
C GLY A 27 30.87 3.45 -38.81
N VAL A 28 30.93 3.53 -40.14
CA VAL A 28 31.38 4.74 -40.85
C VAL A 28 30.46 5.94 -40.59
N ILE A 29 29.22 5.71 -40.12
CA ILE A 29 28.26 6.78 -39.83
C ILE A 29 28.78 7.77 -38.78
N LEU A 30 29.65 7.34 -37.85
CA LEU A 30 30.26 8.22 -36.86
C LEU A 30 31.19 9.26 -37.49
N GLN A 31 31.69 9.03 -38.70
CA GLN A 31 32.54 9.98 -39.41
C GLN A 31 31.71 11.04 -40.17
N ASP A 32 30.39 10.88 -40.23
CA ASP A 32 29.51 11.83 -40.89
C ASP A 32 29.34 13.11 -40.05
N SER A 33 29.59 14.26 -40.67
CA SER A 33 29.34 15.59 -40.07
C SER A 33 27.90 15.78 -39.58
N ASN A 34 26.93 15.08 -40.18
CA ASN A 34 25.50 15.12 -39.83
C ASN A 34 25.07 13.93 -38.95
N PHE A 35 26.01 13.17 -38.38
CA PHE A 35 25.72 12.01 -37.55
C PHE A 35 24.68 12.30 -36.46
N LEU A 36 24.85 13.38 -35.68
CA LEU A 36 23.95 13.70 -34.57
C LEU A 36 22.51 14.00 -35.04
N ASN A 37 22.36 14.65 -36.20
CA ASN A 37 21.05 14.92 -36.79
C ASN A 37 20.37 13.60 -37.25
N LYS A 38 21.13 12.71 -37.91
CA LYS A 38 20.62 11.38 -38.28
C LYS A 38 20.23 10.57 -37.04
N LEU A 39 21.07 10.58 -36.01
CA LEU A 39 20.79 9.91 -34.75
C LEU A 39 19.52 10.46 -34.10
N ALA A 40 19.37 11.78 -33.99
CA ALA A 40 18.17 12.42 -33.45
C ALA A 40 16.89 12.02 -34.21
N LYS A 41 16.94 11.96 -35.53
CA LYS A 41 15.83 11.46 -36.37
C LYS A 41 15.43 10.01 -36.01
N HIS A 42 16.39 9.10 -35.89
CA HIS A 42 16.10 7.70 -35.53
C HIS A 42 15.55 7.59 -34.10
N LEU A 43 16.12 8.31 -33.15
CA LEU A 43 15.66 8.30 -31.75
C LEU A 43 14.25 8.87 -31.61
N SER A 44 13.94 9.98 -32.30
CA SER A 44 12.59 10.55 -32.37
C SER A 44 11.61 9.52 -32.93
N ALA A 45 11.96 8.85 -34.04
CA ALA A 45 11.10 7.86 -34.66
C ALA A 45 10.79 6.68 -33.73
N PHE A 46 11.80 6.09 -33.09
CA PHE A 46 11.60 4.96 -32.17
C PHE A 46 10.79 5.36 -30.94
N ALA A 47 11.15 6.47 -30.27
CA ALA A 47 10.47 6.91 -29.06
C ALA A 47 8.98 7.24 -29.30
N ASN A 48 8.62 7.64 -30.53
CA ASN A 48 7.26 7.95 -30.94
C ASN A 48 6.48 6.75 -31.52
N SER A 49 7.07 5.54 -31.55
CA SER A 49 6.49 4.39 -32.28
C SER A 49 6.58 3.07 -31.54
N GLY A 50 6.60 3.07 -30.20
CA GLY A 50 6.66 1.83 -29.42
C GLY A 50 8.07 1.41 -28.98
N GLY A 51 9.08 2.25 -29.26
CA GLY A 51 10.47 1.95 -28.99
C GLY A 51 11.13 1.11 -30.09
N GLY A 52 12.34 0.63 -29.82
CA GLY A 52 13.12 -0.21 -30.74
C GLY A 52 14.62 -0.21 -30.45
N HIS A 53 15.40 -0.73 -31.40
CA HIS A 53 16.84 -0.92 -31.26
C HIS A 53 17.60 -0.28 -32.43
N LEU A 54 18.52 0.64 -32.15
CA LEU A 54 19.42 1.18 -33.16
C LEU A 54 20.80 0.54 -33.01
N LEU A 55 21.24 -0.21 -34.02
CA LEU A 55 22.53 -0.90 -34.04
C LEU A 55 23.54 -0.06 -34.82
N LEU A 56 24.67 0.27 -34.19
CA LEU A 56 25.80 0.97 -34.79
C LEU A 56 27.00 0.01 -34.94
N GLY A 57 27.65 0.05 -36.10
CA GLY A 57 28.72 -0.89 -36.46
C GLY A 57 28.21 -2.14 -37.17
N VAL A 58 26.99 -2.08 -37.73
CA VAL A 58 26.37 -3.17 -38.48
C VAL A 58 25.80 -2.60 -39.76
N LYS A 59 26.19 -3.15 -40.90
CA LYS A 59 25.69 -2.75 -42.22
C LYS A 59 24.27 -3.26 -42.45
N ASP A 60 23.59 -2.72 -43.45
CA ASP A 60 22.20 -3.06 -43.78
C ASP A 60 22.04 -4.55 -44.16
N ASP A 61 23.09 -5.16 -44.71
CA ASP A 61 23.17 -6.59 -45.03
C ASP A 61 23.45 -7.49 -43.80
N GLY A 62 23.60 -6.90 -42.62
CA GLY A 62 23.92 -7.59 -41.37
C GLY A 62 25.42 -7.78 -41.10
N ALA A 63 26.30 -7.43 -42.04
CA ALA A 63 27.74 -7.55 -41.83
C ALA A 63 28.24 -6.56 -40.77
N ILE A 64 29.00 -7.05 -39.79
CA ILE A 64 29.57 -6.24 -38.72
C ILE A 64 30.84 -5.54 -39.23
N ASP A 65 30.87 -4.22 -39.15
CA ASP A 65 32.06 -3.40 -39.42
C ASP A 65 32.56 -2.62 -38.20
N GLY A 66 31.77 -2.57 -37.14
CA GLY A 66 32.14 -2.02 -35.84
C GLY A 66 32.29 -0.50 -35.81
N VAL A 67 32.18 0.07 -34.62
CA VAL A 67 32.53 1.46 -34.31
C VAL A 67 33.83 1.52 -33.49
N PRO A 68 34.61 2.61 -33.56
CA PRO A 68 35.79 2.77 -32.72
C PRO A 68 35.43 2.72 -31.23
N LYS A 69 36.29 2.11 -30.40
CA LYS A 69 36.07 2.07 -28.93
C LYS A 69 36.10 3.45 -28.27
N ILE A 70 36.87 4.37 -28.83
CA ILE A 70 36.98 5.76 -28.38
C ILE A 70 36.74 6.66 -29.60
N TYR A 71 35.66 7.45 -29.56
CA TYR A 71 35.29 8.35 -30.66
C TYR A 71 35.67 9.82 -30.37
N LYS A 72 35.42 10.33 -29.16
CA LYS A 72 35.77 11.71 -28.79
C LYS A 72 36.56 11.78 -27.49
N GLY A 73 37.78 12.31 -27.59
CA GLY A 73 38.65 12.56 -26.44
C GLY A 73 39.12 11.27 -25.78
N ARG A 74 38.79 11.08 -24.50
CA ARG A 74 39.17 9.91 -23.69
C ARG A 74 37.98 9.06 -23.25
N THR A 75 36.76 9.44 -23.66
CA THR A 75 35.52 8.77 -23.26
C THR A 75 35.21 7.63 -24.23
N SER A 76 34.73 6.51 -23.72
CA SER A 76 34.30 5.41 -24.59
C SER A 76 33.14 5.86 -25.50
N THR A 77 33.02 5.30 -26.70
CA THR A 77 31.94 5.64 -27.62
C THR A 77 30.57 5.38 -26.99
N ARG A 78 30.44 4.34 -26.16
CA ARG A 78 29.24 4.03 -25.36
C ARG A 78 28.88 5.19 -24.42
N GLU A 79 29.78 5.54 -23.52
CA GLU A 79 29.53 6.60 -22.52
C GLU A 79 29.27 7.96 -23.17
N TRP A 80 29.97 8.26 -24.28
CA TRP A 80 29.73 9.48 -25.03
C TRP A 80 28.31 9.54 -25.61
N LEU A 81 27.80 8.42 -26.16
CA LEU A 81 26.43 8.32 -26.63
C LEU A 81 25.43 8.46 -25.48
N GLU A 82 25.67 7.80 -24.34
CA GLU A 82 24.82 7.93 -23.14
C GLU A 82 24.67 9.38 -22.69
N GLN A 83 25.75 10.18 -22.78
CA GLN A 83 25.73 11.59 -22.41
C GLN A 83 25.00 12.48 -23.41
N ILE A 84 25.15 12.24 -24.72
CA ILE A 84 24.64 13.16 -25.74
C ILE A 84 23.18 12.88 -26.13
N ILE A 85 22.73 11.62 -26.07
CA ILE A 85 21.39 11.20 -26.52
C ILE A 85 20.23 12.02 -25.90
N PRO A 86 20.21 12.32 -24.59
CA PRO A 86 19.12 13.09 -23.99
C PRO A 86 18.92 14.48 -24.63
N GLU A 87 20.01 15.12 -25.07
CA GLU A 87 20.02 16.48 -25.64
C GLU A 87 19.62 16.52 -27.12
N LEU A 88 19.51 15.36 -27.77
CA LEU A 88 19.15 15.28 -29.20
C LEU A 88 17.65 15.44 -29.45
N LEU A 89 16.81 15.32 -28.41
CA LEU A 89 15.35 15.37 -28.53
C LEU A 89 14.71 16.42 -27.60
N SER A 90 13.53 16.90 -27.98
CA SER A 90 12.66 17.75 -27.16
C SER A 90 11.23 17.18 -27.13
N TYR A 91 10.71 16.65 -26.02
CA TYR A 91 11.34 16.50 -24.71
C TYR A 91 12.60 15.62 -24.72
N PRO A 92 13.53 15.81 -23.76
CA PRO A 92 14.70 14.95 -23.63
C PRO A 92 14.34 13.47 -23.51
N LEU A 93 15.11 12.61 -24.17
CA LEU A 93 14.88 11.17 -24.10
C LEU A 93 15.35 10.63 -22.75
N GLN A 94 14.42 10.12 -21.94
CA GLN A 94 14.73 9.53 -20.63
C GLN A 94 14.78 8.01 -20.68
N ASP A 95 13.95 7.40 -21.52
CA ASP A 95 13.83 5.95 -21.56
C ASP A 95 14.68 5.30 -22.65
N PHE A 96 15.98 5.15 -22.39
CA PHE A 96 16.92 4.47 -23.29
C PHE A 96 18.07 3.79 -22.54
N ARG A 97 18.77 2.88 -23.22
CA ARG A 97 20.03 2.27 -22.75
C ARG A 97 21.00 2.13 -23.92
N VAL A 98 22.29 2.33 -23.66
CA VAL A 98 23.35 2.10 -24.66
C VAL A 98 24.18 0.91 -24.22
N HIS A 99 24.22 -0.11 -25.06
CA HIS A 99 24.93 -1.35 -24.81
C HIS A 99 26.14 -1.48 -25.74
N GLU A 100 27.24 -2.00 -25.20
CA GLU A 100 28.29 -2.63 -26.00
C GLU A 100 27.94 -4.12 -26.11
N ALA A 101 27.86 -4.65 -27.33
CA ALA A 101 27.55 -6.06 -27.53
C ALA A 101 28.72 -6.95 -27.08
N GLU A 102 28.43 -7.95 -26.26
CA GLU A 102 29.42 -8.94 -25.79
C GLU A 102 29.95 -9.76 -26.99
N PRO A 103 31.27 -9.74 -27.29
CA PRO A 103 31.82 -10.47 -28.42
C PRO A 103 31.64 -11.99 -28.29
N ALA A 104 31.37 -12.65 -29.42
CA ALA A 104 31.34 -14.10 -29.52
C ALA A 104 32.78 -14.69 -29.52
N SER A 105 32.89 -16.02 -29.44
CA SER A 105 34.17 -16.72 -29.55
C SER A 105 34.06 -17.86 -30.57
N PRO A 106 34.62 -17.72 -31.79
CA PRO A 106 35.34 -16.55 -32.32
C PRO A 106 34.42 -15.37 -32.64
N SER A 107 34.93 -14.13 -32.50
CA SER A 107 34.19 -12.90 -32.81
C SER A 107 34.39 -12.46 -34.26
N THR A 108 33.32 -11.95 -34.87
CA THR A 108 33.29 -11.27 -36.16
C THR A 108 33.46 -9.75 -36.03
N ILE A 109 33.41 -9.21 -34.81
CA ILE A 109 33.68 -7.79 -34.54
C ILE A 109 35.16 -7.48 -34.84
N PRO A 110 35.47 -6.50 -35.71
CA PRO A 110 36.85 -6.16 -36.01
C PRO A 110 37.67 -5.77 -34.78
N SER A 111 38.94 -6.21 -34.73
CA SER A 111 39.85 -5.87 -33.63
C SER A 111 39.97 -4.35 -33.45
N GLY A 112 39.89 -3.89 -32.20
CA GLY A 112 39.88 -2.46 -31.85
C GLY A 112 38.54 -1.75 -32.04
N SER A 113 37.51 -2.46 -32.51
CA SER A 113 36.15 -1.95 -32.67
C SER A 113 35.19 -2.60 -31.65
N MET A 114 33.95 -2.11 -31.65
CA MET A 114 32.83 -2.61 -30.85
C MET A 114 31.53 -2.45 -31.63
N VAL A 115 30.48 -3.17 -31.24
CA VAL A 115 29.12 -2.94 -31.75
C VAL A 115 28.31 -2.27 -30.65
N ILE A 116 27.61 -1.19 -30.99
CA ILE A 116 26.73 -0.49 -30.06
C ILE A 116 25.28 -0.81 -30.40
N VAL A 117 24.48 -1.13 -29.38
CA VAL A 117 23.03 -1.21 -29.49
C VAL A 117 22.41 -0.16 -28.58
N ILE A 118 21.62 0.74 -29.16
CA ILE A 118 20.85 1.74 -28.42
C ILE A 118 19.41 1.23 -28.33
N ASP A 119 19.01 0.79 -27.15
CA ASP A 119 17.64 0.42 -26.84
C ASP A 119 16.85 1.69 -26.52
N VAL A 120 15.77 1.93 -27.25
CA VAL A 120 14.83 3.03 -27.01
C VAL A 120 13.50 2.45 -26.52
N GLY A 121 13.01 2.93 -25.40
CA GLY A 121 11.73 2.52 -24.84
C GLY A 121 10.53 3.14 -25.55
N ASP A 122 9.34 2.60 -25.30
CA ASP A 122 8.10 3.26 -25.65
C ASP A 122 7.87 4.44 -24.69
N SER A 123 8.17 5.64 -25.14
CA SER A 123 8.26 6.78 -24.24
C SER A 123 6.90 7.30 -23.81
N MET A 124 6.69 7.38 -22.49
CA MET A 124 5.53 8.04 -21.87
C MET A 124 5.54 9.57 -22.04
N LEU A 125 6.68 10.14 -22.46
CA LEU A 125 6.83 11.56 -22.75
C LEU A 125 6.67 11.89 -24.23
N ALA A 126 6.34 10.90 -25.07
CA ALA A 126 6.03 11.12 -26.47
C ALA A 126 4.91 12.20 -26.60
N PRO A 127 4.99 13.09 -27.60
CA PRO A 127 5.91 13.05 -28.73
C PRO A 127 7.28 13.72 -28.47
N HIS A 128 8.35 13.11 -28.97
CA HIS A 128 9.73 13.65 -28.99
C HIS A 128 10.08 14.26 -30.35
N GLN A 129 10.42 15.55 -30.35
CA GLN A 129 10.87 16.32 -31.51
C GLN A 129 12.38 16.22 -31.68
N ASP A 130 12.86 16.03 -32.90
CA ASP A 130 14.29 16.19 -33.22
C ASP A 130 14.74 17.64 -32.99
N THR A 131 15.82 17.86 -32.22
CA THR A 131 16.31 19.21 -31.91
C THR A 131 16.99 19.89 -33.09
N PHE A 132 17.44 19.16 -34.12
CA PHE A 132 18.08 19.74 -35.31
C PHE A 132 17.05 20.20 -36.34
N SER A 133 16.22 19.30 -36.87
CA SER A 133 15.23 19.64 -37.92
C SER A 133 13.93 20.20 -37.37
N LYS A 134 13.68 20.10 -36.05
CA LYS A 134 12.41 20.47 -35.41
C LYS A 134 11.20 19.69 -35.96
N ILE A 135 11.45 18.49 -36.47
CA ILE A 135 10.40 17.59 -36.98
C ILE A 135 10.21 16.45 -35.98
N TYR A 136 8.96 16.03 -35.81
CA TYR A 136 8.64 14.79 -35.13
C TYR A 136 8.68 13.66 -36.16
N TYR A 137 9.38 12.57 -35.84
CA TYR A 137 9.41 11.38 -36.70
C TYR A 137 8.68 10.23 -36.03
N HIS A 138 8.22 9.27 -36.83
CA HIS A 138 7.72 7.97 -36.41
C HIS A 138 8.24 6.88 -37.34
N ARG A 139 8.17 5.62 -36.90
CA ARG A 139 8.51 4.44 -37.69
C ARG A 139 7.32 4.07 -38.56
N SER A 140 7.58 3.86 -39.84
CA SER A 140 6.64 3.28 -40.80
C SER A 140 7.36 2.13 -41.51
N GLY A 141 7.24 0.92 -40.96
CA GLY A 141 8.12 -0.19 -41.31
C GLY A 141 9.58 0.14 -40.98
N GLY A 142 10.51 -0.20 -41.87
CA GLY A 142 11.94 0.06 -41.73
C GLY A 142 12.37 1.54 -41.72
N HIS A 143 11.46 2.49 -41.96
CA HIS A 143 11.83 3.88 -42.21
C HIS A 143 11.34 4.86 -41.15
N SER A 144 12.19 5.85 -40.87
CA SER A 144 11.87 7.01 -40.02
C SER A 144 11.29 8.14 -40.88
N VAL A 145 9.98 8.38 -40.78
CA VAL A 145 9.23 9.33 -41.61
C VAL A 145 8.62 10.46 -40.76
N PRO A 146 8.47 11.68 -41.31
CA PRO A 146 7.81 12.78 -40.59
C PRO A 146 6.40 12.41 -40.12
N THR A 147 6.08 12.78 -38.90
CA THR A 147 4.80 12.48 -38.27
C THR A 147 3.71 13.42 -38.75
N THR A 148 2.51 12.88 -38.99
CA THR A 148 1.33 13.68 -39.36
C THR A 148 0.68 14.33 -38.14
N HIS A 149 -0.13 15.37 -38.35
CA HIS A 149 -0.85 16.02 -37.25
C HIS A 149 -1.74 15.05 -36.46
N VAL A 150 -2.49 14.18 -37.15
CA VAL A 150 -3.36 13.18 -36.50
C VAL A 150 -2.58 12.22 -35.60
N TYR A 151 -1.41 11.76 -36.06
CA TYR A 151 -0.56 10.88 -35.25
C TYR A 151 0.06 11.63 -34.07
N LEU A 152 0.41 12.91 -34.21
CA LEU A 152 0.87 13.70 -33.06
C LEU A 152 -0.20 13.87 -31.99
N GLU A 153 -1.45 14.12 -32.39
CA GLU A 153 -2.56 14.23 -31.44
C GLU A 153 -2.84 12.89 -30.75
N SER A 154 -2.73 11.76 -31.47
CA SER A 154 -2.87 10.44 -30.85
C SER A 154 -1.73 10.13 -29.86
N LEU A 155 -0.49 10.52 -30.16
CA LEU A 155 0.64 10.40 -29.23
C LEU A 155 0.44 11.23 -27.96
N ARG A 156 -0.02 12.47 -28.12
CA ARG A 156 -0.32 13.37 -26.98
C ARG A 156 -1.47 12.86 -26.13
N GLY A 157 -2.40 12.14 -26.76
CA GLY A 157 -3.53 11.47 -26.11
C GLY A 157 -3.23 10.07 -25.59
N ARG A 158 -1.99 9.56 -25.69
CA ARG A 158 -1.63 8.26 -25.10
C ARG A 158 -1.99 8.27 -23.62
N GLU A 159 -2.73 7.25 -23.21
CA GLU A 159 -3.25 7.17 -21.87
C GLU A 159 -2.10 7.11 -20.85
N LYS A 160 -2.03 8.12 -19.98
CA LYS A 160 -1.00 8.20 -18.95
C LYS A 160 -1.34 7.20 -17.86
N TYR A 161 -0.37 6.37 -17.47
CA TYR A 161 -0.51 5.51 -16.31
C TYR A 161 -0.52 6.33 -15.00
N PRO A 162 -1.35 5.98 -14.00
CA PRO A 162 -2.43 4.98 -14.07
C PRO A 162 -3.57 5.44 -14.99
N SER A 163 -4.16 4.51 -15.75
CA SER A 163 -5.34 4.80 -16.59
C SER A 163 -6.53 5.26 -15.74
N LYS A 164 -7.55 5.82 -16.38
CA LYS A 164 -8.77 6.23 -15.64
C LYS A 164 -9.41 5.05 -14.91
N GLU A 165 -9.44 3.88 -15.55
CA GLU A 165 -10.00 2.63 -15.01
C GLU A 165 -9.18 2.13 -13.82
N ILE A 166 -7.84 2.22 -13.90
CA ILE A 166 -6.95 1.86 -12.79
C ILE A 166 -7.21 2.79 -11.60
N VAL A 167 -7.35 4.10 -11.82
CA VAL A 167 -7.68 5.05 -10.76
C VAL A 167 -9.04 4.75 -10.13
N CYS A 168 -10.06 4.45 -10.93
CA CYS A 168 -11.36 3.99 -10.41
C CYS A 168 -11.20 2.73 -9.55
N ALA A 169 -10.41 1.76 -10.00
CA ALA A 169 -10.17 0.52 -9.25
C ALA A 169 -9.44 0.77 -7.92
N TRP A 170 -8.40 1.61 -7.90
CA TRP A 170 -7.72 1.99 -6.66
C TRP A 170 -8.65 2.75 -5.71
N ARG A 171 -9.46 3.69 -6.23
CA ARG A 171 -10.44 4.45 -5.45
C ARG A 171 -11.44 3.51 -4.78
N ASP A 172 -12.07 2.63 -5.55
CA ASP A 172 -13.22 1.83 -5.10
C ASP A 172 -12.82 0.64 -4.25
N TYR A 173 -11.70 0.00 -4.58
CA TYR A 173 -11.29 -1.26 -3.96
C TYR A 173 -10.11 -1.15 -3.00
N VAL A 174 -9.46 0.03 -2.90
CA VAL A 174 -8.32 0.24 -1.99
C VAL A 174 -8.56 1.43 -1.08
N ILE A 175 -8.66 2.64 -1.65
CA ILE A 175 -8.70 3.88 -0.86
C ILE A 175 -9.99 3.98 -0.04
N ASN A 176 -11.16 3.81 -0.66
CA ASN A 176 -12.44 3.94 0.04
C ASN A 176 -12.62 2.87 1.14
N PRO A 177 -12.29 1.58 0.93
CA PRO A 177 -12.29 0.59 2.01
C PRO A 177 -11.34 0.94 3.17
N LEU A 178 -10.11 1.37 2.87
CA LEU A 178 -9.14 1.78 3.90
C LEU A 178 -9.65 2.99 4.70
N LEU A 179 -10.19 4.00 4.01
CA LEU A 179 -10.81 5.16 4.66
C LEU A 179 -11.98 4.76 5.56
N SER A 180 -12.83 3.85 5.10
CA SER A 180 -13.96 3.35 5.89
C SER A 180 -13.48 2.67 7.17
N THR A 181 -12.50 1.77 7.08
CA THR A 181 -11.93 1.08 8.25
C THR A 181 -11.29 2.09 9.20
N ALA A 182 -10.40 2.94 8.71
CA ALA A 182 -9.68 3.92 9.53
C ALA A 182 -10.63 4.92 10.21
N THR A 183 -11.67 5.38 9.51
CA THR A 183 -12.68 6.30 10.07
C THR A 183 -13.52 5.61 11.14
N SER A 184 -13.90 4.35 10.94
CA SER A 184 -14.62 3.55 11.95
C SER A 184 -13.79 3.42 13.23
N GLU A 185 -12.52 3.03 13.10
CA GLU A 185 -11.59 2.92 14.21
C GLU A 185 -11.43 4.25 14.94
N GLN A 186 -11.19 5.33 14.18
CA GLN A 186 -11.06 6.67 14.73
C GLN A 186 -12.30 7.07 15.56
N ASN A 187 -13.50 6.73 15.09
CA ASN A 187 -14.75 7.02 15.79
C ASN A 187 -14.85 6.28 17.13
N TYR A 188 -14.47 4.99 17.18
CA TYR A 188 -14.42 4.23 18.43
C TYR A 188 -13.41 4.82 19.41
N LEU A 189 -12.21 5.17 18.94
CA LEU A 189 -11.16 5.75 19.78
C LEU A 189 -11.53 7.14 20.30
N LYS A 190 -12.15 8.01 19.48
CA LYS A 190 -12.65 9.34 19.88
C LYS A 190 -13.73 9.23 20.94
N GLN A 191 -14.62 8.24 20.81
CA GLN A 191 -15.68 7.96 21.79
C GLN A 191 -15.18 7.18 23.02
N LYS A 192 -13.88 6.85 23.09
CA LYS A 192 -13.27 6.02 24.14
C LYS A 192 -13.98 4.67 24.34
N LYS A 193 -14.51 4.11 23.25
CA LYS A 193 -15.14 2.79 23.22
C LYS A 193 -14.07 1.73 22.98
N TRP A 194 -13.55 1.15 24.06
CA TRP A 194 -12.43 0.19 23.99
C TRP A 194 -12.76 -1.12 23.29
N THR A 195 -14.02 -1.58 23.31
CA THR A 195 -14.45 -2.82 22.63
C THR A 195 -13.68 -4.08 23.05
N TRP A 196 -13.19 -4.07 24.30
CA TRP A 196 -12.48 -5.18 24.90
C TRP A 196 -13.36 -6.42 25.00
N ASP A 197 -12.83 -7.58 24.61
CA ASP A 197 -13.50 -8.88 24.63
C ASP A 197 -12.64 -9.88 25.41
N ARG A 198 -13.12 -10.29 26.58
CA ARG A 198 -12.41 -11.26 27.44
C ARG A 198 -12.21 -12.61 26.76
N TRP A 199 -13.05 -12.99 25.80
CA TRP A 199 -12.95 -14.28 25.12
C TRP A 199 -11.86 -14.27 24.04
N LYS A 200 -11.43 -13.09 23.61
CA LYS A 200 -10.35 -12.89 22.64
C LYS A 200 -9.08 -12.29 23.27
N SER A 201 -9.01 -12.21 24.61
CA SER A 201 -7.92 -11.52 25.32
C SER A 201 -6.52 -12.06 25.00
N ASP A 202 -6.42 -13.34 24.63
CA ASP A 202 -5.14 -13.97 24.30
C ASP A 202 -4.68 -13.65 22.86
N ARG A 203 -5.61 -13.26 21.97
CA ARG A 203 -5.33 -12.88 20.57
C ARG A 203 -5.25 -11.36 20.43
N THR A 204 -6.33 -10.67 20.07
CA THR A 204 -6.35 -9.21 19.90
C THR A 204 -6.95 -8.52 21.11
N GLY A 205 -8.00 -9.10 21.69
CA GLY A 205 -8.77 -8.52 22.78
C GLY A 205 -9.63 -7.32 22.41
N LEU A 206 -9.38 -6.63 21.29
CA LEU A 206 -10.13 -5.46 20.81
C LEU A 206 -10.86 -5.84 19.53
N LYS A 207 -12.18 -5.66 19.48
CA LYS A 207 -13.01 -6.11 18.34
C LYS A 207 -12.92 -5.20 17.13
N GLU A 208 -12.79 -3.90 17.37
CA GLU A 208 -12.97 -2.90 16.33
C GLU A 208 -11.64 -2.34 15.80
N LEU A 209 -10.48 -2.80 16.31
CA LEU A 209 -9.16 -2.37 15.84
C LEU A 209 -8.50 -3.45 15.00
N HIS A 210 -8.13 -3.10 13.78
CA HIS A 210 -7.65 -4.04 12.77
C HIS A 210 -6.19 -3.77 12.40
N TYR A 211 -5.55 -4.82 11.90
CA TYR A 211 -4.28 -4.69 11.23
C TYR A 211 -4.52 -4.55 9.74
N ILE A 212 -3.89 -3.56 9.12
CA ILE A 212 -4.14 -3.19 7.73
C ILE A 212 -2.90 -3.32 6.85
N SER A 213 -1.72 -3.56 7.42
CA SER A 213 -0.43 -3.49 6.71
C SER A 213 0.15 -4.86 6.26
N ASP A 214 -0.63 -5.94 6.42
CA ASP A 214 -0.21 -7.29 6.05
C ASP A 214 -0.18 -7.51 4.53
N ARG A 215 1.00 -7.34 3.96
CA ARG A 215 1.31 -7.50 2.53
C ARG A 215 0.92 -8.87 1.95
N SER A 216 0.83 -9.92 2.77
CA SER A 216 0.44 -11.26 2.30
C SER A 216 -1.05 -11.34 1.91
N THR A 217 -1.86 -10.40 2.40
CA THR A 217 -3.32 -10.38 2.21
C THR A 217 -3.77 -9.40 1.13
N TYR A 218 -2.86 -8.62 0.55
CA TYR A 218 -3.20 -7.56 -0.39
C TYR A 218 -3.75 -8.12 -1.70
N SER A 219 -4.85 -7.51 -2.17
CA SER A 219 -5.34 -7.70 -3.53
C SER A 219 -4.35 -7.17 -4.58
N GLY A 220 -4.50 -7.57 -5.84
CA GLY A 220 -3.67 -7.05 -6.94
C GLY A 220 -3.72 -5.52 -7.04
N ASN A 221 -4.91 -4.94 -6.92
CA ASN A 221 -5.11 -3.48 -6.93
C ASN A 221 -4.41 -2.80 -5.75
N GLN A 222 -4.45 -3.41 -4.56
CA GLN A 222 -3.80 -2.87 -3.38
C GLN A 222 -2.28 -2.90 -3.49
N LYS A 223 -1.69 -4.00 -3.99
CA LYS A 223 -0.25 -4.08 -4.25
C LYS A 223 0.19 -2.99 -5.23
N GLN A 224 -0.50 -2.89 -6.36
CA GLN A 224 -0.21 -1.91 -7.40
C GLN A 224 -0.33 -0.45 -6.89
N PHE A 225 -1.37 -0.17 -6.10
CA PHE A 225 -1.57 1.15 -5.49
C PHE A 225 -0.45 1.51 -4.52
N LEU A 226 -0.08 0.59 -3.62
CA LEU A 226 0.94 0.83 -2.58
C LEU A 226 2.36 0.83 -3.13
N GLU A 227 2.63 0.14 -4.24
CA GLU A 227 3.87 0.29 -5.02
C GLU A 227 3.99 1.69 -5.63
N SER A 228 2.85 2.29 -6.00
CA SER A 228 2.80 3.65 -6.55
C SER A 228 2.78 4.74 -5.48
N HIS A 229 2.45 4.40 -4.23
CA HIS A 229 2.33 5.31 -3.08
C HIS A 229 2.97 4.69 -1.82
N PRO A 230 4.30 4.47 -1.82
CA PRO A 230 5.00 3.80 -0.71
C PRO A 230 4.84 4.54 0.63
N GLU A 231 4.64 5.86 0.61
CA GLU A 231 4.40 6.67 1.80
C GLU A 231 3.13 6.27 2.56
N ILE A 232 2.11 5.75 1.87
CA ILE A 232 0.88 5.25 2.51
C ILE A 232 1.16 3.93 3.24
N GLN A 233 1.96 3.06 2.63
CA GLN A 233 2.38 1.80 3.24
C GLN A 233 3.15 2.03 4.54
N GLU A 234 4.03 3.02 4.57
CA GLU A 234 4.79 3.38 5.79
C GLU A 234 3.84 3.81 6.93
N VAL A 235 2.84 4.63 6.63
CA VAL A 235 1.85 5.06 7.63
C VAL A 235 0.98 3.88 8.11
N MET A 236 0.63 2.96 7.22
CA MET A 236 -0.07 1.72 7.59
C MET A 236 0.78 0.84 8.52
N ASP A 237 2.09 0.75 8.30
CA ASP A 237 2.99 0.00 9.18
C ASP A 237 3.14 0.68 10.56
N GLU A 238 3.16 2.01 10.62
CA GLU A 238 3.14 2.76 11.89
C GLU A 238 1.81 2.58 12.65
N HIS A 239 0.69 2.60 11.93
CA HIS A 239 -0.63 2.30 12.46
C HIS A 239 -0.67 0.93 13.14
N ASP A 240 -0.23 -0.12 12.44
CA ASP A 240 -0.26 -1.49 12.95
C ASP A 240 0.63 -1.69 14.19
N LYS A 241 1.76 -0.96 14.27
CA LYS A 241 2.58 -0.91 15.50
C LYS A 241 1.82 -0.25 16.66
N ALA A 242 1.12 0.85 16.40
CA ALA A 242 0.31 1.52 17.42
C ALA A 242 -0.87 0.65 17.89
N VAL A 243 -1.53 -0.09 16.98
CA VAL A 243 -2.55 -1.10 17.34
C VAL A 243 -1.98 -2.16 18.26
N GLN A 244 -0.80 -2.71 17.94
CA GLN A 244 -0.13 -3.70 18.79
C GLN A 244 0.19 -3.15 20.19
N GLU A 245 0.60 -1.89 20.29
CA GLU A 245 0.89 -1.24 21.56
C GLU A 245 -0.39 -1.10 22.40
N VAL A 246 -1.48 -0.60 21.82
CA VAL A 246 -2.80 -0.51 22.49
C VAL A 246 -3.24 -1.88 22.99
N GLN A 247 -3.16 -2.91 22.15
CA GLN A 247 -3.51 -4.29 22.55
C GLN A 247 -2.65 -4.77 23.72
N THR A 248 -1.35 -4.51 23.70
CA THR A 248 -0.41 -4.92 24.76
C THR A 248 -0.74 -4.24 26.09
N ARG A 249 -1.00 -2.93 26.07
CA ARG A 249 -1.38 -2.16 27.26
C ARG A 249 -2.73 -2.59 27.81
N CYS A 250 -3.73 -2.80 26.95
CA CYS A 250 -5.05 -3.29 27.33
C CYS A 250 -5.00 -4.70 27.92
N LYS A 251 -4.24 -5.63 27.31
CA LYS A 251 -3.99 -6.98 27.87
C LYS A 251 -3.39 -6.92 29.27
N ARG A 252 -2.43 -6.01 29.49
CA ARG A 252 -1.81 -5.83 30.80
C ARG A 252 -2.83 -5.31 31.81
N LEU A 253 -3.52 -4.22 31.47
CA LEU A 253 -4.55 -3.64 32.32
C LEU A 253 -5.63 -4.67 32.70
N PHE A 254 -6.18 -5.41 31.73
CA PHE A 254 -7.17 -6.47 31.96
C PHE A 254 -6.71 -7.48 33.01
N ARG A 255 -5.46 -7.95 32.86
CA ARG A 255 -4.84 -8.94 33.75
C ARG A 255 -4.72 -8.41 35.17
N GLU A 256 -4.30 -7.15 35.32
CA GLU A 256 -4.12 -6.51 36.64
C GLU A 256 -5.45 -6.21 37.31
N ILE A 257 -6.48 -5.76 36.57
CA ILE A 257 -7.84 -5.62 37.09
C ILE A 257 -8.36 -6.96 37.59
N LYS A 258 -8.26 -8.01 36.76
CA LYS A 258 -8.76 -9.36 37.09
C LYS A 258 -8.11 -9.94 38.35
N ARG A 259 -6.81 -9.68 38.56
CA ARG A 259 -6.02 -10.20 39.69
C ARG A 259 -6.01 -9.30 40.92
N GLY A 260 -6.46 -8.05 40.79
CA GLY A 260 -6.40 -7.05 41.84
C GLY A 260 -7.23 -7.42 43.07
N SER A 261 -6.65 -7.20 44.27
CA SER A 261 -7.36 -7.38 45.55
C SER A 261 -8.57 -6.45 45.66
N HIS A 262 -8.49 -5.24 45.11
CA HIS A 262 -9.55 -4.25 45.16
C HIS A 262 -10.84 -4.71 44.45
N LEU A 263 -10.72 -5.27 43.23
CA LEU A 263 -11.85 -5.85 42.51
C LEU A 263 -12.45 -7.03 43.30
N LEU A 264 -11.58 -7.89 43.85
CA LEU A 264 -12.01 -9.05 44.63
C LEU A 264 -12.80 -8.63 45.89
N ASP A 265 -12.38 -7.56 46.55
CA ASP A 265 -13.04 -7.06 47.76
C ASP A 265 -14.38 -6.41 47.47
N ILE A 266 -14.49 -5.63 46.39
CA ILE A 266 -15.79 -5.11 45.92
C ILE A 266 -16.70 -6.28 45.54
N TYR A 267 -16.21 -7.22 44.74
CA TYR A 267 -16.95 -8.42 44.35
C TYR A 267 -17.49 -9.20 45.57
N LYS A 268 -16.69 -9.39 46.62
CA LYS A 268 -17.15 -10.06 47.85
C LYS A 268 -18.28 -9.31 48.53
N LYS A 269 -18.25 -7.97 48.56
CA LYS A 269 -19.26 -7.12 49.21
C LYS A 269 -20.57 -7.04 48.40
N THR A 270 -20.48 -6.97 47.08
CA THR A 270 -21.63 -6.76 46.18
C THR A 270 -22.38 -8.06 45.85
N THR A 271 -21.76 -9.22 46.06
CA THR A 271 -22.37 -10.55 45.77
C THR A 271 -22.94 -11.26 46.98
N ILE A 272 -23.26 -10.53 48.06
CA ILE A 272 -23.89 -11.07 49.27
C ILE A 272 -25.42 -11.08 49.08
N LEU A 273 -26.07 -12.20 49.40
CA LEU A 273 -27.52 -12.42 49.20
C LEU A 273 -28.40 -11.30 49.81
N LYS A 274 -28.02 -10.76 50.98
CA LYS A 274 -28.74 -9.67 51.68
C LYS A 274 -28.70 -8.34 50.93
N SER A 275 -27.59 -8.03 50.25
CA SER A 275 -27.47 -6.81 49.43
C SER A 275 -28.34 -6.86 48.17
N LEU A 276 -28.90 -8.04 47.85
CA LEU A 276 -29.64 -8.35 46.63
C LEU A 276 -31.14 -8.53 46.88
N GLN A 277 -31.58 -8.65 48.15
CA GLN A 277 -33.00 -8.71 48.55
C GLN A 277 -33.76 -7.38 48.31
N SER A 278 -33.06 -6.32 47.91
CA SER A 278 -33.63 -5.05 47.46
C SER A 278 -34.17 -5.09 46.02
N PHE A 279 -33.88 -6.14 45.25
CA PHE A 279 -34.44 -6.34 43.92
C PHE A 279 -35.81 -7.01 44.02
N ASN A 280 -36.87 -6.27 43.71
CA ASN A 280 -38.25 -6.74 43.83
C ASN A 280 -38.50 -7.92 42.84
N PRO A 281 -38.75 -9.15 43.32
CA PRO A 281 -38.85 -10.36 42.50
C PRO A 281 -40.09 -10.45 41.59
N GLU A 282 -41.01 -9.47 41.67
CA GLU A 282 -42.26 -9.43 40.90
C GLU A 282 -42.06 -9.35 39.37
N ASN A 283 -40.90 -8.94 38.86
CA ASN A 283 -40.68 -8.68 37.43
C ASN A 283 -39.75 -9.66 36.68
N SER A 284 -39.36 -10.79 37.27
CA SER A 284 -38.56 -11.80 36.55
C SER A 284 -38.94 -13.22 36.98
N TYR A 285 -39.49 -13.99 36.04
CA TYR A 285 -39.81 -15.41 36.22
C TYR A 285 -38.56 -16.23 36.61
N ASP A 286 -37.37 -15.78 36.22
CA ASP A 286 -36.11 -16.53 36.35
C ASP A 286 -35.45 -16.44 37.73
N LEU A 287 -35.66 -15.36 38.48
CA LEU A 287 -35.06 -15.20 39.82
C LEU A 287 -35.71 -16.10 40.88
N ARG A 288 -36.93 -16.58 40.65
CA ARG A 288 -37.68 -17.45 41.59
C ARG A 288 -37.00 -18.80 41.85
N ASN A 289 -36.15 -19.25 40.94
CA ASN A 289 -35.42 -20.52 41.07
C ASN A 289 -34.05 -20.38 41.74
N CYS A 290 -33.57 -19.16 41.99
CA CYS A 290 -32.28 -18.92 42.65
C CYS A 290 -32.41 -19.09 44.18
N LYS A 291 -32.05 -20.28 44.70
CA LYS A 291 -32.17 -20.59 46.15
C LYS A 291 -30.88 -20.34 46.93
N THR A 292 -29.74 -20.41 46.26
CA THR A 292 -28.42 -20.23 46.87
C THR A 292 -27.66 -19.08 46.22
N ARG A 293 -26.61 -18.58 46.91
CA ARG A 293 -25.66 -17.63 46.33
C ARG A 293 -25.01 -18.16 45.05
N LYS A 294 -24.78 -19.47 44.99
CA LYS A 294 -24.17 -20.11 43.82
C LYS A 294 -25.10 -20.04 42.62
N ASP A 295 -26.38 -20.36 42.80
CA ASP A 295 -27.39 -20.32 41.72
C ASP A 295 -27.53 -18.90 41.16
N PHE A 296 -27.56 -17.89 42.04
CA PHE A 296 -27.63 -16.49 41.64
C PHE A 296 -26.41 -16.05 40.81
N LEU A 297 -25.21 -16.44 41.23
CA LEU A 297 -23.98 -16.10 40.50
C LEU A 297 -23.91 -16.81 39.15
N GLU A 298 -24.33 -18.06 39.09
CA GLU A 298 -24.43 -18.83 37.86
C GLU A 298 -25.45 -18.23 36.88
N PHE A 299 -26.61 -17.80 37.38
CA PHE A 299 -27.59 -17.05 36.59
C PHE A 299 -27.05 -15.71 36.08
N SER A 300 -26.35 -14.96 36.93
CA SER A 300 -25.86 -13.61 36.62
C SER A 300 -24.71 -13.59 35.62
N PHE A 301 -23.76 -14.52 35.74
CA PHE A 301 -22.54 -14.55 34.92
C PHE A 301 -22.50 -15.70 33.92
N GLY A 302 -23.47 -16.61 33.92
CA GLY A 302 -23.47 -17.84 33.11
C GLY A 302 -22.44 -18.88 33.56
N SER A 303 -21.87 -18.74 34.76
CA SER A 303 -20.87 -19.64 35.34
C SER A 303 -20.91 -19.54 36.85
N ASN A 304 -20.53 -20.60 37.56
CA ASN A 304 -20.30 -20.56 39.01
C ASN A 304 -18.82 -20.35 39.40
N LYS A 305 -17.94 -20.21 38.40
CA LYS A 305 -16.50 -20.04 38.63
C LYS A 305 -16.19 -18.57 38.92
N ARG A 306 -15.67 -18.28 40.11
CA ARG A 306 -15.23 -16.93 40.51
C ARG A 306 -14.33 -16.26 39.49
N GLU A 307 -13.39 -17.00 38.88
CA GLU A 307 -12.51 -16.44 37.86
C GLU A 307 -13.27 -15.90 36.64
N ALA A 308 -14.33 -16.61 36.21
CA ALA A 308 -15.17 -16.15 35.10
C ALA A 308 -15.92 -14.86 35.45
N HIS A 309 -16.38 -14.72 36.70
CA HIS A 309 -17.06 -13.49 37.14
C HIS A 309 -16.11 -12.30 37.17
N LEU A 310 -14.89 -12.50 37.71
CA LEU A 310 -13.87 -11.45 37.77
C LEU A 310 -13.42 -11.05 36.35
N ALA A 311 -13.32 -12.00 35.42
CA ALA A 311 -13.03 -11.71 34.02
C ALA A 311 -14.14 -10.88 33.34
N ALA A 312 -15.42 -11.20 33.59
CA ALA A 312 -16.55 -10.43 33.07
C ALA A 312 -16.59 -9.01 33.65
N LEU A 313 -16.40 -8.86 34.97
CA LEU A 313 -16.34 -7.54 35.60
C LEU A 313 -15.14 -6.72 35.11
N ALA A 314 -13.97 -7.35 34.93
CA ALA A 314 -12.78 -6.69 34.39
C ALA A 314 -13.02 -6.15 32.97
N GLU A 315 -13.73 -6.90 32.13
CA GLU A 315 -14.15 -6.44 30.79
C GLU A 315 -15.09 -5.22 30.89
N TYR A 316 -16.09 -5.26 31.78
CA TYR A 316 -17.02 -4.14 31.95
C TYR A 316 -16.33 -2.87 32.44
N ILE A 317 -15.35 -3.02 33.33
CA ILE A 317 -14.55 -1.91 33.85
C ILE A 317 -13.67 -1.32 32.75
N MET A 318 -12.95 -2.15 32.00
CA MET A 318 -12.13 -1.68 30.87
C MET A 318 -12.94 -0.96 29.81
N ASN A 319 -14.11 -1.49 29.46
CA ASN A 319 -15.01 -0.88 28.50
C ASN A 319 -15.79 0.32 29.06
N GLN A 320 -15.61 0.63 30.35
CA GLN A 320 -16.42 1.61 31.09
C GLN A 320 -17.92 1.45 30.83
N SER A 321 -18.37 0.21 30.74
CA SER A 321 -19.69 -0.16 30.22
C SER A 321 -20.80 0.64 30.89
N GLY A 322 -21.77 1.08 30.10
CA GLY A 322 -23.01 1.67 30.63
C GLY A 322 -23.83 0.68 31.45
N PRO A 323 -24.98 1.10 31.99
CA PRO A 323 -25.93 0.18 32.61
C PRO A 323 -26.45 -0.83 31.56
N PHE A 324 -26.59 -2.08 31.95
CA PHE A 324 -27.14 -3.12 31.09
C PHE A 324 -28.64 -3.28 31.27
N HIS A 325 -29.36 -3.60 30.19
CA HIS A 325 -30.73 -4.07 30.29
C HIS A 325 -30.75 -5.53 30.77
N ILE A 326 -31.52 -5.83 31.83
CA ILE A 326 -31.50 -7.14 32.46
C ILE A 326 -31.86 -8.28 31.51
N ALA A 327 -32.78 -8.04 30.56
CA ALA A 327 -33.18 -9.05 29.58
C ALA A 327 -32.05 -9.51 28.63
N ASN A 328 -30.99 -8.71 28.49
CA ASN A 328 -29.88 -9.00 27.57
C ASN A 328 -28.60 -9.41 28.31
N ASN A 329 -28.46 -9.04 29.58
CA ASN A 329 -27.29 -9.38 30.39
C ASN A 329 -27.67 -9.42 31.88
N HIS A 330 -27.78 -10.63 32.44
CA HIS A 330 -28.14 -10.84 33.84
C HIS A 330 -27.11 -10.29 34.84
N ALA A 331 -25.87 -10.02 34.40
CA ALA A 331 -24.88 -9.34 35.23
C ALA A 331 -25.31 -7.92 35.61
N ALA A 332 -26.33 -7.35 34.94
CA ALA A 332 -26.99 -6.09 35.30
C ALA A 332 -27.36 -6.02 36.79
N LEU A 333 -27.77 -7.15 37.38
CA LEU A 333 -28.16 -7.25 38.79
C LEU A 333 -27.03 -6.90 39.77
N ILE A 334 -25.78 -7.14 39.35
CA ILE A 334 -24.58 -6.89 40.15
C ILE A 334 -23.90 -5.61 39.69
N TRP A 335 -23.80 -5.42 38.37
CA TRP A 335 -23.13 -4.29 37.73
C TRP A 335 -23.87 -2.98 37.96
N ASN A 336 -25.14 -2.86 37.57
CA ASN A 336 -25.82 -1.56 37.55
C ASN A 336 -25.86 -0.86 38.93
N PRO A 337 -26.21 -1.55 40.04
CA PRO A 337 -26.27 -0.88 41.35
C PRO A 337 -24.89 -0.53 41.94
N ASN A 338 -23.81 -1.14 41.42
CA ASN A 338 -22.46 -0.98 41.98
C ASN A 338 -21.46 -0.45 40.94
N ARG A 339 -21.94 0.02 39.79
CA ARG A 339 -21.14 0.40 38.62
C ARG A 339 -20.06 1.40 38.99
N GLU A 340 -20.44 2.47 39.67
CA GLU A 340 -19.51 3.53 40.07
C GLU A 340 -18.36 2.98 40.92
N LYS A 341 -18.67 2.15 41.93
CA LYS A 341 -17.66 1.50 42.78
C LYS A 341 -16.70 0.62 41.98
N TYR A 342 -17.20 -0.08 40.96
CA TYR A 342 -16.35 -0.89 40.08
C TYR A 342 -15.48 -0.04 39.15
N LEU A 343 -15.95 1.12 38.71
CA LEU A 343 -15.17 2.01 37.83
C LEU A 343 -14.11 2.79 38.61
N GLU A 344 -14.41 3.18 39.84
CA GLU A 344 -13.50 3.91 40.75
C GLU A 344 -12.18 3.17 40.99
N ILE A 345 -12.13 1.85 40.76
CA ILE A 345 -10.88 1.08 40.91
C ILE A 345 -9.78 1.54 39.95
N LEU A 346 -10.14 2.14 38.82
CA LEU A 346 -9.20 2.67 37.84
C LEU A 346 -8.50 3.94 38.33
N ASP A 347 -9.03 4.60 39.35
CA ASP A 347 -8.47 5.85 39.87
C ASP A 347 -7.33 5.62 40.88
N TYR A 348 -7.19 4.38 41.37
CA TYR A 348 -6.20 4.03 42.40
C TYR A 348 -4.96 3.32 41.83
N PRO A 349 -3.76 3.64 42.33
CA PRO A 349 -2.54 2.90 41.98
C PRO A 349 -2.61 1.41 42.41
N PRO A 350 -2.02 0.49 41.63
CA PRO A 350 -1.29 0.72 40.38
C PRO A 350 -2.18 0.77 39.13
N LEU A 351 -3.49 0.56 39.23
CA LEU A 351 -4.40 0.47 38.08
C LEU A 351 -4.49 1.79 37.31
N SER A 352 -4.47 2.92 38.01
CA SER A 352 -4.43 4.25 37.39
C SER A 352 -3.23 4.46 36.45
N ASN A 353 -2.07 3.90 36.78
CA ASN A 353 -0.88 3.97 35.92
C ASN A 353 -1.05 3.10 34.66
N TYR A 354 -1.63 1.90 34.80
CA TYR A 354 -1.91 1.04 33.64
C TYR A 354 -3.00 1.63 32.75
N TRP A 355 -4.00 2.27 33.34
CA TRP A 355 -5.05 2.99 32.63
C TRP A 355 -4.48 4.17 31.84
N ALA A 356 -3.67 5.02 32.48
CA ALA A 356 -3.01 6.15 31.83
C ALA A 356 -2.10 5.69 30.66
N ALA A 357 -1.38 4.57 30.82
CA ALA A 357 -0.57 4.00 29.75
C ALA A 357 -1.40 3.49 28.57
N ALA A 358 -2.56 2.89 28.82
CA ALA A 358 -3.48 2.49 27.76
C ALA A 358 -4.05 3.72 27.03
N GLU A 359 -4.47 4.75 27.76
CA GLU A 359 -4.99 6.00 27.20
C GLU A 359 -3.94 6.73 26.35
N ALA A 360 -2.67 6.77 26.80
CA ALA A 360 -1.59 7.34 26.01
C ALA A 360 -1.35 6.58 24.69
N ALA A 361 -1.42 5.24 24.72
CA ALA A 361 -1.34 4.42 23.51
C ALA A 361 -2.54 4.65 22.57
N ARG A 362 -3.74 4.86 23.14
CA ARG A 362 -4.96 5.20 22.39
C ARG A 362 -4.80 6.53 21.65
N GLU A 363 -4.25 7.54 22.32
CA GLU A 363 -3.99 8.86 21.72
C GLU A 363 -2.94 8.77 20.61
N ASP A 364 -1.92 7.92 20.77
CA ASP A 364 -0.94 7.68 19.73
C ASP A 364 -1.55 7.03 18.48
N LEU A 365 -2.34 5.97 18.67
CA LEU A 365 -3.07 5.34 17.57
C LEU A 365 -4.03 6.33 16.88
N LEU A 366 -4.69 7.21 17.64
CA LEU A 366 -5.57 8.24 17.08
C LEU A 366 -4.79 9.20 16.16
N ARG A 367 -3.58 9.62 16.54
CA ARG A 367 -2.70 10.44 15.69
C ARG A 367 -2.30 9.71 14.41
N GLN A 368 -2.00 8.41 14.51
CA GLN A 368 -1.65 7.60 13.33
C GLN A 368 -2.83 7.46 12.35
N LEU A 369 -4.05 7.27 12.87
CA LEU A 369 -5.26 7.25 12.06
C LEU A 369 -5.55 8.60 11.41
N GLU A 370 -5.36 9.72 12.11
CA GLU A 370 -5.49 11.06 11.53
C GLU A 370 -4.52 11.29 10.37
N ARG A 371 -3.26 10.86 10.54
CA ARG A 371 -2.23 10.91 9.48
C ARG A 371 -2.63 10.04 8.28
N LEU A 372 -3.08 8.81 8.51
CA LEU A 372 -3.49 7.88 7.46
C LEU A 372 -4.70 8.39 6.67
N ILE A 373 -5.75 8.83 7.37
CA ILE A 373 -6.96 9.37 6.76
C ILE A 373 -6.62 10.59 5.90
N GLY A 374 -5.87 11.55 6.44
CA GLY A 374 -5.50 12.75 5.71
C GLY A 374 -4.68 12.46 4.45
N LEU A 375 -3.77 11.48 4.52
CA LEU A 375 -2.97 11.07 3.37
C LEU A 375 -3.83 10.38 2.30
N LEU A 376 -4.70 9.44 2.68
CA LEU A 376 -5.62 8.75 1.77
C LEU A 376 -6.60 9.73 1.09
N GLU A 377 -7.15 10.69 1.82
CA GLU A 377 -8.05 11.71 1.27
C GLU A 377 -7.33 12.60 0.26
N LYS A 378 -6.12 13.05 0.58
CA LYS A 378 -5.27 13.84 -0.31
C LYS A 378 -4.97 13.07 -1.60
N THR A 379 -4.45 11.86 -1.49
CA THR A 379 -4.12 11.01 -2.66
C THR A 379 -5.36 10.74 -3.51
N ARG A 380 -6.51 10.46 -2.89
CA ARG A 380 -7.78 10.29 -3.62
C ARG A 380 -8.15 11.53 -4.42
N ALA A 381 -8.04 12.72 -3.82
CA ALA A 381 -8.37 13.98 -4.46
C ALA A 381 -7.44 14.28 -5.65
N GLU A 382 -6.13 14.07 -5.49
CA GLU A 382 -5.14 14.28 -6.54
C GLU A 382 -5.35 13.35 -7.73
N LEU A 383 -5.57 12.05 -7.49
CA LEU A 383 -5.85 11.06 -8.55
C LEU A 383 -7.16 11.37 -9.29
N THR A 384 -8.21 11.70 -8.54
CA THR A 384 -9.52 12.11 -9.07
C THR A 384 -9.39 13.31 -10.00
N GLN A 385 -8.73 14.37 -9.54
CA GLN A 385 -8.55 15.61 -10.28
C GLN A 385 -7.70 15.39 -11.54
N LYS A 386 -6.58 14.68 -11.42
CA LYS A 386 -5.63 14.46 -12.50
C LYS A 386 -6.19 13.57 -13.62
N HIS A 387 -7.05 12.61 -13.28
CA HIS A 387 -7.56 11.61 -14.22
C HIS A 387 -9.05 11.78 -14.58
N GLY A 388 -9.71 12.86 -14.13
CA GLY A 388 -11.11 13.15 -14.45
C GLY A 388 -12.08 12.07 -13.97
N VAL A 389 -11.77 11.47 -12.82
CA VAL A 389 -12.62 10.49 -12.13
C VAL A 389 -13.47 11.24 -11.12
N PRO A 390 -14.80 11.10 -11.06
CA PRO A 390 -15.61 11.81 -10.06
C PRO A 390 -15.34 11.31 -8.64
N VAL A 391 -15.44 12.19 -7.65
CA VAL A 391 -15.51 11.80 -6.23
C VAL A 391 -16.93 11.28 -5.98
N GLU A 392 -17.19 10.00 -6.26
CA GLU A 392 -18.46 9.40 -5.81
C GLU A 392 -18.44 9.18 -4.30
N VAL A 393 -19.52 9.61 -3.64
CA VAL A 393 -19.75 9.39 -2.21
C VAL A 393 -20.55 8.08 -2.06
N HIS A 394 -19.85 7.01 -1.67
CA HIS A 394 -20.30 5.73 -1.10
C HIS A 394 -21.53 4.98 -1.66
N LYS A 395 -21.34 3.68 -1.90
CA LYS A 395 -22.26 2.63 -1.43
C LYS A 395 -21.66 2.00 -0.17
N GLU A 396 -22.52 1.51 0.72
CA GLU A 396 -22.26 1.13 2.12
C GLU A 396 -20.93 0.41 2.43
N PRO A 397 -20.40 0.57 3.65
CA PRO A 397 -19.14 -0.04 4.06
C PRO A 397 -19.24 -1.56 4.10
N THR A 398 -18.68 -2.23 3.10
CA THR A 398 -18.25 -3.61 3.29
C THR A 398 -16.98 -3.54 4.14
N VAL A 399 -17.02 -3.97 5.39
CA VAL A 399 -15.79 -4.18 6.17
C VAL A 399 -14.96 -5.23 5.42
N ILE A 400 -13.95 -4.79 4.66
CA ILE A 400 -13.13 -5.70 3.83
C ILE A 400 -12.01 -6.32 4.66
N PHE A 401 -11.47 -5.58 5.63
CA PHE A 401 -10.35 -6.04 6.45
C PHE A 401 -10.84 -6.90 7.62
N LYS A 402 -10.95 -8.21 7.38
CA LYS A 402 -10.98 -9.20 8.46
C LYS A 402 -9.55 -9.44 8.91
N ASP A 403 -9.29 -9.37 10.22
CA ASP A 403 -7.97 -9.70 10.77
C ASP A 403 -7.57 -11.13 10.35
N PRO A 404 -6.55 -11.30 9.50
CA PRO A 404 -6.13 -12.60 8.98
C PRO A 404 -5.56 -13.51 10.08
N ARG A 405 -5.26 -12.97 11.27
CA ARG A 405 -4.78 -13.72 12.44
C ARG A 405 -5.90 -14.26 13.33
N LEU A 406 -7.16 -13.99 13.00
CA LEU A 406 -8.30 -14.60 13.65
C LEU A 406 -8.80 -15.79 12.81
N PRO A 407 -8.51 -17.05 13.19
CA PRO A 407 -9.25 -18.17 12.62
C PRO A 407 -10.73 -18.03 12.99
N PHE A 408 -11.59 -18.36 12.01
CA PHE A 408 -13.05 -18.33 12.06
C PHE A 408 -13.65 -18.83 13.37
#